data_AF-A0A7Z8L6Y9-F1
#
_entry.id   AF-A0A7Z8L6Y9-F1
#
_cell.length_a   1.000
_cell.length_b   1.000
_cell.length_c   1.000
_cell.angle_alpha   90.00
_cell.angle_beta   90.00
_cell.angle_gamma   90.00
#
_symmetry.space_group_name_H-M   'P 1'
#
loop_
_entity.id
_entity.type
_entity.pdbx_description
1 polymer ?
#
loop_
_entity_poly.entity_id
_entity_poly.type
_entity_poly.pdbx_seq_one_letter_code
_entity_poly.pdbx_strand_id
1 'polypeptide(L)'
;MYIFNRSLLAPAVFAAALFLGQSCEASSARSDAGSSSASTATASTSTAASPFDKPGFVTGVKDGRLWVFRADSDAGKAFKANGATPARHVVRPGVGPAGMTVRAPDAEDIVAYMMARPGFEVVEADGRFWIYREGTKEHAAFKESGSHPARHVVRPGAGPMGTTLRSPELKYITEYLGTKPGFHVVEASERLWVYKIDSPEYDEFMAKGSHPARHVVRPGAGPGGVTLRSPEMAYIEEYVVTQEGFITGIRDGRLWVFLADSKEGAAFAANGAVPARHVVRPGVGPLGMTVRSPDGPIIDAYLRAAGLAN
;
A
#
# COMPACT_ATOMS: atom_id res chain seq x y z
N MET A 1 4.60 -45.22 -0.25
CA MET A 1 5.45 -45.60 0.89
C MET A 1 5.78 -44.32 1.65
N TYR A 2 4.98 -44.02 2.67
CA TYR A 2 5.03 -42.77 3.44
C TYR A 2 5.84 -42.99 4.72
N ILE A 3 6.87 -42.17 4.95
CA ILE A 3 7.64 -42.16 6.20
C ILE A 3 7.19 -40.93 7.00
N PHE A 4 6.47 -41.20 8.09
CA PHE A 4 6.16 -40.27 9.16
C PHE A 4 7.43 -39.99 9.98
N ASN A 5 7.77 -38.72 10.22
CA ASN A 5 8.74 -38.36 11.24
C ASN A 5 8.04 -37.56 12.35
N ARG A 6 7.86 -38.21 13.49
CA ARG A 6 7.26 -37.69 14.72
C ARG A 6 8.42 -37.40 15.67
N SER A 7 8.61 -36.14 16.07
CA SER A 7 9.51 -35.81 17.18
C SER A 7 8.71 -35.14 18.30
N LEU A 8 8.61 -35.86 19.41
CA LEU A 8 8.16 -35.41 20.72
C LEU A 8 9.38 -34.84 21.46
N LEU A 9 9.24 -33.71 22.17
CA LEU A 9 9.90 -33.47 23.46
C LEU A 9 9.40 -32.17 24.13
N ALA A 10 8.69 -32.41 25.24
CA ALA A 10 8.62 -31.74 26.54
C ALA A 10 8.41 -30.20 26.71
N PRO A 11 7.63 -29.79 27.74
CA PRO A 11 7.40 -28.40 28.10
C PRO A 11 8.41 -27.90 29.14
N ALA A 12 8.86 -26.65 29.01
CA ALA A 12 9.61 -25.95 30.05
C ALA A 12 8.69 -25.00 30.82
N VAL A 13 8.50 -25.31 32.09
CA VAL A 13 7.89 -24.47 33.13
C VAL A 13 8.94 -23.44 33.56
N PHE A 14 8.61 -22.15 33.58
CA PHE A 14 9.37 -21.17 34.36
C PHE A 14 8.49 -20.13 35.06
N ALA A 15 8.51 -20.28 36.38
CA ALA A 15 8.26 -19.38 37.50
C ALA A 15 7.89 -17.91 37.23
N ALA A 16 6.78 -17.50 37.86
CA ALA A 16 6.43 -16.13 38.20
C ALA A 16 7.27 -15.63 39.39
N ALA A 17 7.80 -14.41 39.29
CA ALA A 17 8.34 -13.67 40.43
C ALA A 17 7.57 -12.35 40.58
N LEU A 18 6.78 -12.29 41.65
CA LEU A 18 6.22 -11.06 42.22
C LEU A 18 7.35 -10.25 42.84
N PHE A 19 7.44 -8.95 42.53
CA PHE A 19 8.15 -7.99 43.36
C PHE A 19 7.24 -6.81 43.68
N LEU A 20 6.95 -6.66 44.97
CA LEU A 20 6.33 -5.51 45.62
C LEU A 20 7.44 -4.70 46.32
N GLY A 21 7.33 -3.38 46.29
CA GLY A 21 8.11 -2.40 47.07
C GLY A 21 8.12 -1.04 46.36
N GLN A 22 7.36 -0.03 46.79
CA GLN A 22 7.70 0.99 47.82
C GLN A 22 9.13 1.53 47.69
N SER A 23 9.47 2.82 47.80
CA SER A 23 8.76 4.10 48.01
C SER A 23 9.83 5.21 47.81
N CYS A 24 9.36 6.46 47.70
CA CYS A 24 10.05 7.75 47.70
C CYS A 24 11.43 7.86 48.38
N GLU A 25 12.36 8.60 47.76
CA GLU A 25 13.08 9.69 48.45
C GLU A 25 13.67 10.69 47.44
N ALA A 26 13.52 11.98 47.76
CA ALA A 26 14.10 13.10 47.04
C ALA A 26 15.44 13.47 47.69
N SER A 27 16.48 13.74 46.90
CA SER A 27 17.61 14.53 47.36
C SER A 27 18.32 15.20 46.18
N SER A 28 18.69 16.45 46.41
CA SER A 28 19.30 17.39 45.49
C SER A 28 20.80 17.44 45.75
N ALA A 29 21.64 17.36 44.72
CA ALA A 29 23.04 17.82 44.79
C ALA A 29 23.60 18.16 43.41
N ARG A 30 24.14 19.38 43.31
CA ARG A 30 25.10 19.88 42.30
C ARG A 30 26.40 19.05 42.36
N SER A 31 27.05 18.82 41.21
CA SER A 31 28.25 19.55 40.75
C SER A 31 29.06 18.79 39.68
N ASP A 32 29.52 19.57 38.70
CA ASP A 32 30.80 19.52 37.96
C ASP A 32 31.17 18.41 36.94
N ALA A 33 31.36 18.90 35.71
CA ALA A 33 32.53 18.77 34.83
C ALA A 33 33.12 17.39 34.49
N GLY A 34 33.24 17.14 33.17
CA GLY A 34 34.35 16.35 32.63
C GLY A 34 33.99 15.44 31.44
N SER A 35 34.27 15.95 30.24
CA SER A 35 34.90 15.24 29.11
C SER A 35 34.40 13.84 28.73
N SER A 36 33.76 13.71 27.55
CA SER A 36 33.81 12.48 26.74
C SER A 36 33.32 12.71 25.31
N SER A 37 34.22 12.47 24.36
CA SER A 37 33.98 11.64 23.16
C SER A 37 33.05 12.21 22.09
N ALA A 38 33.66 12.84 21.08
CA ALA A 38 33.04 13.05 19.77
C ALA A 38 32.73 11.68 19.12
N SER A 39 31.46 11.28 19.18
CA SER A 39 30.93 10.14 18.44
C SER A 39 30.86 10.48 16.96
N THR A 40 31.58 9.72 16.16
CA THR A 40 31.45 9.64 14.71
C THR A 40 29.99 9.36 14.36
N ALA A 41 29.28 10.37 13.87
CA ALA A 41 27.96 10.19 13.27
C ALA A 41 28.17 9.51 11.91
N THR A 42 28.22 8.19 11.92
CA THR A 42 27.95 7.39 10.73
C THR A 42 26.50 7.64 10.37
N ALA A 43 26.27 8.60 9.48
CA ALA A 43 24.98 8.83 8.85
C ALA A 43 24.63 7.59 8.04
N SER A 44 23.97 6.63 8.69
CA SER A 44 23.17 5.63 8.01
C SER A 44 22.00 6.37 7.36
N THR A 45 22.22 6.90 6.16
CA THR A 45 21.14 7.17 5.20
C THR A 45 20.52 5.82 4.84
N SER A 46 19.65 5.34 5.72
CA SER A 46 18.49 4.61 5.26
C SER A 46 17.73 5.62 4.41
N THR A 47 17.91 5.55 3.09
CA THR A 47 16.99 6.21 2.17
C THR A 47 15.64 5.61 2.49
N ALA A 48 14.86 6.32 3.31
CA ALA A 48 13.49 5.93 3.62
C ALA A 48 12.81 5.66 2.29
N ALA A 49 12.24 4.46 2.14
CA ALA A 49 11.55 4.09 0.92
C ALA A 49 10.54 5.20 0.60
N SER A 50 10.54 5.65 -0.66
CA SER A 50 9.61 6.67 -1.10
C SER A 50 8.19 6.14 -0.89
N PRO A 51 7.21 6.97 -0.46
CA PRO A 51 5.83 6.53 -0.29
C PRO A 51 5.18 6.04 -1.59
N PHE A 52 5.86 6.24 -2.73
CA PHE A 52 5.45 5.83 -4.06
C PHE A 52 6.18 4.59 -4.59
N ASP A 53 7.08 4.00 -3.79
CA ASP A 53 7.83 2.82 -4.22
C ASP A 53 6.91 1.61 -4.40
N LYS A 54 7.13 0.89 -5.51
CA LYS A 54 6.38 -0.32 -5.88
C LYS A 54 7.35 -1.46 -6.17
N PRO A 55 6.91 -2.73 -6.05
CA PRO A 55 7.76 -3.88 -6.39
C PRO A 55 8.36 -3.74 -7.79
N GLY A 56 9.68 -3.87 -7.89
CA GLY A 56 10.42 -3.76 -9.15
C GLY A 56 10.74 -2.34 -9.62
N PHE A 57 10.38 -1.30 -8.87
CA PHE A 57 10.62 0.10 -9.24
C PHE A 57 11.37 0.87 -8.15
N VAL A 58 12.15 1.85 -8.60
CA VAL A 58 12.72 2.91 -7.77
C VAL A 58 12.03 4.20 -8.15
N THR A 59 11.52 4.92 -7.16
CA THR A 59 10.86 6.21 -7.40
C THR A 59 11.53 7.35 -6.65
N GLY A 60 11.27 8.57 -7.12
CA GLY A 60 11.64 9.77 -6.37
C GLY A 60 10.94 11.01 -6.90
N VAL A 61 10.60 11.94 -6.00
CA VAL A 61 9.96 13.20 -6.37
C VAL A 61 11.02 14.26 -6.61
N LYS A 62 11.02 14.87 -7.80
CA LYS A 62 11.88 16.00 -8.16
C LYS A 62 11.07 17.04 -8.91
N ASP A 63 11.15 18.30 -8.46
CA ASP A 63 10.40 19.43 -9.01
C ASP A 63 8.87 19.18 -9.05
N GLY A 64 8.34 18.51 -8.01
CA GLY A 64 6.93 18.14 -7.90
C GLY A 64 6.48 17.06 -8.89
N ARG A 65 7.41 16.34 -9.51
CA ARG A 65 7.13 15.27 -10.48
C ARG A 65 7.68 13.95 -9.97
N LEU A 66 6.92 12.88 -10.20
CA LEU A 66 7.34 11.54 -9.83
C LEU A 66 8.23 10.96 -10.92
N TRP A 67 9.50 10.73 -10.60
CA TRP A 67 10.39 9.95 -11.43
C TRP A 67 10.28 8.47 -11.09
N VAL A 68 10.22 7.64 -12.12
CA VAL A 68 10.03 6.20 -12.02
C VAL A 68 11.08 5.50 -12.88
N PHE A 69 11.75 4.52 -12.28
CA PHE A 69 12.74 3.69 -12.94
C PHE A 69 12.55 2.22 -12.56
N ARG A 70 12.89 1.30 -13.46
CA ARG A 70 13.06 -0.11 -13.09
C ARG A 70 14.21 -0.26 -12.11
N ALA A 71 14.01 -1.05 -11.06
CA ALA A 71 14.99 -1.19 -9.98
C ALA A 71 16.32 -1.82 -10.43
N ASP A 72 16.28 -2.66 -11.46
CA ASP A 72 17.44 -3.36 -12.05
C ASP A 72 18.15 -2.55 -13.16
N SER A 73 17.51 -1.50 -13.68
CA SER A 73 18.07 -0.64 -14.73
C SER A 73 19.24 0.22 -14.24
N ASP A 74 20.18 0.52 -15.14
CA ASP A 74 21.30 1.40 -14.84
C ASP A 74 20.84 2.83 -14.53
N ALA A 75 19.76 3.29 -15.18
CA ALA A 75 19.13 4.57 -14.87
C ALA A 75 18.56 4.60 -13.45
N GLY A 76 17.87 3.54 -13.01
CA GLY A 76 17.36 3.41 -11.65
C GLY A 76 18.47 3.36 -10.60
N LYS A 77 19.56 2.63 -10.89
CA LYS A 77 20.76 2.59 -10.02
C LYS A 77 21.42 3.96 -9.91
N ALA A 78 21.60 4.65 -11.04
CA ALA A 78 22.16 6.01 -11.06
C ALA A 78 21.26 6.98 -10.28
N PHE A 79 19.95 6.98 -10.56
CA PHE A 79 19.00 7.83 -9.84
C PHE A 79 19.02 7.58 -8.33
N LYS A 80 19.07 6.32 -7.88
CA LYS A 80 19.17 5.98 -6.46
C LYS A 80 20.49 6.45 -5.83
N ALA A 81 21.59 6.40 -6.58
CA ALA A 81 22.91 6.76 -6.08
C ALA A 81 23.13 8.28 -5.97
N ASN A 82 22.67 9.06 -6.95
CA ASN A 82 22.98 10.49 -7.03
C ASN A 82 21.83 11.38 -7.54
N GLY A 83 20.62 10.85 -7.71
CA GLY A 83 19.48 11.59 -8.25
C GLY A 83 19.61 11.97 -9.73
N ALA A 84 20.49 11.29 -10.48
CA ALA A 84 20.64 11.53 -11.92
C ALA A 84 19.39 11.13 -12.69
N THR A 85 18.92 12.05 -13.52
CA THR A 85 17.76 11.86 -14.39
C THR A 85 18.22 11.81 -15.85
N PRO A 86 17.72 10.87 -16.67
CA PRO A 86 18.12 10.76 -18.07
C PRO A 86 17.71 11.99 -18.87
N ALA A 87 18.54 12.37 -19.85
CA ALA A 87 18.27 13.52 -20.71
C ALA A 87 17.02 13.29 -21.58
N ARG A 88 16.88 12.09 -22.15
CA ARG A 88 15.67 11.64 -22.84
C ARG A 88 14.76 10.94 -21.85
N HIS A 89 13.50 11.36 -21.82
CA HIS A 89 12.49 10.80 -20.93
C HIS A 89 11.10 11.05 -21.51
N VAL A 90 10.15 10.23 -21.09
CA VAL A 90 8.73 10.39 -21.38
C VAL A 90 8.06 11.09 -20.21
N VAL A 91 7.08 11.95 -20.51
CA VAL A 91 6.29 12.68 -19.52
C VAL A 91 4.81 12.33 -19.70
N ARG A 92 4.15 11.90 -18.63
CA ARG A 92 2.70 11.68 -18.59
C ARG A 92 2.08 12.53 -17.47
N PRO A 93 1.47 13.68 -17.81
CA PRO A 93 0.80 14.51 -16.82
C PRO A 93 -0.42 13.79 -16.20
N GLY A 94 -0.62 13.94 -14.90
CA GLY A 94 -1.87 13.53 -14.22
C GLY A 94 -2.06 12.03 -13.99
N VAL A 95 -1.18 11.16 -14.49
CA VAL A 95 -1.35 9.70 -14.38
C VAL A 95 -0.81 9.12 -13.07
N GLY A 96 0.03 9.87 -12.34
CA GLY A 96 0.68 9.36 -11.14
C GLY A 96 -0.21 9.36 -9.90
N PRO A 97 0.30 8.78 -8.79
CA PRO A 97 -0.30 8.91 -7.46
C PRO A 97 -0.62 10.38 -7.15
N ALA A 98 -1.75 10.64 -6.50
CA ALA A 98 -2.26 11.99 -6.26
C ALA A 98 -2.36 12.92 -7.49
N GLY A 99 -2.47 12.36 -8.70
CA GLY A 99 -2.53 13.14 -9.95
C GLY A 99 -1.19 13.78 -10.34
N MET A 100 -0.07 13.27 -9.82
CA MET A 100 1.26 13.76 -10.16
C MET A 100 1.61 13.51 -11.63
N THR A 101 2.50 14.35 -12.17
CA THR A 101 3.13 14.07 -13.46
C THR A 101 4.20 12.99 -13.28
N VAL A 102 4.08 11.90 -14.03
CA VAL A 102 5.06 10.81 -14.02
C VAL A 102 6.08 11.02 -15.14
N ARG A 103 7.35 10.81 -14.81
CA ARG A 103 8.48 10.80 -15.73
C ARG A 103 9.22 9.47 -15.63
N ALA A 104 9.58 8.90 -16.77
CA ALA A 104 10.39 7.70 -16.84
C ALA A 104 11.27 7.73 -18.10
N PRO A 105 12.31 6.89 -18.20
CA PRO A 105 13.10 6.75 -19.43
C PRO A 105 12.21 6.47 -20.65
N ASP A 106 11.28 5.53 -20.51
CA ASP A 106 10.42 5.02 -21.57
C ASP A 106 8.93 5.03 -21.17
N ALA A 107 8.03 4.92 -22.16
CA ALA A 107 6.59 4.95 -21.90
C ALA A 107 6.11 3.67 -21.21
N GLU A 108 6.73 2.55 -21.56
CA GLU A 108 6.50 1.21 -21.06
C GLU A 108 6.78 1.13 -19.55
N ASP A 109 7.79 1.86 -19.07
CA ASP A 109 8.10 1.95 -17.65
C ASP A 109 7.02 2.68 -16.85
N ILE A 110 6.42 3.72 -17.42
CA ILE A 110 5.28 4.40 -16.80
C ILE A 110 4.11 3.44 -16.69
N VAL A 111 3.76 2.77 -17.78
CA VAL A 111 2.62 1.84 -17.80
C VAL A 111 2.87 0.70 -16.82
N ALA A 112 4.04 0.07 -16.84
CA ALA A 112 4.37 -1.02 -15.94
C ALA A 112 4.35 -0.60 -14.46
N TYR A 113 4.81 0.61 -14.13
CA TYR A 113 4.70 1.16 -12.78
C TYR A 113 3.25 1.39 -12.35
N MET A 114 2.42 1.92 -13.25
CA MET A 114 0.99 2.10 -12.98
C MET A 114 0.26 0.77 -12.78
N MET A 115 0.72 -0.27 -13.44
CA MET A 115 0.20 -1.64 -13.32
C MET A 115 0.75 -2.40 -12.11
N ALA A 116 1.90 -2.01 -11.56
CA ALA A 116 2.53 -2.73 -10.46
C ALA A 116 1.65 -2.71 -9.19
N ARG A 117 1.44 -3.90 -8.61
CA ARG A 117 0.71 -4.09 -7.36
C ARG A 117 1.41 -5.18 -6.54
N PRO A 118 1.53 -5.04 -5.19
CA PRO A 118 2.10 -6.09 -4.35
C PRO A 118 1.36 -7.43 -4.48
N GLY A 119 2.11 -8.53 -4.56
CA GLY A 119 1.56 -9.88 -4.67
C GLY A 119 1.09 -10.29 -6.07
N PHE A 120 1.36 -9.46 -7.10
CA PHE A 120 1.01 -9.74 -8.48
C PHE A 120 2.17 -9.51 -9.43
N GLU A 121 2.42 -10.48 -10.32
CA GLU A 121 3.26 -10.29 -11.51
C GLU A 121 2.37 -9.88 -12.68
N VAL A 122 2.71 -8.76 -13.32
CA VAL A 122 1.99 -8.22 -14.48
C VAL A 122 2.88 -8.30 -15.70
N VAL A 123 2.37 -8.95 -16.75
CA VAL A 123 3.11 -9.18 -18.00
C VAL A 123 2.32 -8.61 -19.17
N GLU A 124 2.98 -7.79 -19.98
CA GLU A 124 2.39 -7.29 -21.22
C GLU A 124 2.56 -8.32 -22.34
N ALA A 125 1.47 -8.64 -23.04
CA ALA A 125 1.49 -9.45 -24.25
C ALA A 125 0.34 -9.03 -25.18
N ASP A 126 0.64 -8.81 -26.46
CA ASP A 126 -0.32 -8.40 -27.50
C ASP A 126 -1.14 -7.14 -27.14
N GLY A 127 -0.51 -6.16 -26.49
CA GLY A 127 -1.17 -4.93 -26.03
C GLY A 127 -2.20 -5.14 -24.91
N ARG A 128 -2.10 -6.26 -24.19
CA ARG A 128 -2.94 -6.62 -23.05
C ARG A 128 -2.07 -6.98 -21.86
N PHE A 129 -2.62 -6.84 -20.66
CA PHE A 129 -1.89 -7.13 -19.43
C PHE A 129 -2.39 -8.41 -18.79
N TRP A 130 -1.51 -9.40 -18.70
CA TRP A 130 -1.72 -10.62 -17.93
C TRP A 130 -1.39 -10.38 -16.47
N ILE A 131 -2.32 -10.75 -15.60
CA ILE A 131 -2.22 -10.63 -14.16
C ILE A 131 -2.09 -12.03 -13.56
N TYR A 132 -0.96 -12.28 -12.89
CA TYR A 132 -0.67 -13.50 -12.16
C TYR A 132 -0.57 -13.18 -10.67
N ARG A 133 -1.28 -13.94 -9.84
CA ARG A 133 -1.09 -13.88 -8.39
C ARG A 133 0.15 -14.67 -8.02
N GLU A 134 1.05 -14.06 -7.28
CA GLU A 134 2.31 -14.68 -6.88
C GLU A 134 2.07 -15.94 -6.03
N GLY A 135 2.91 -16.96 -6.25
CA GLY A 135 2.84 -18.23 -5.50
C GLY A 135 1.75 -19.20 -5.95
N THR A 136 0.96 -18.84 -6.98
CA THR A 136 -0.04 -19.75 -7.57
C THR A 136 0.61 -20.73 -8.56
N LYS A 137 -0.06 -21.87 -8.82
CA LYS A 137 0.44 -22.88 -9.77
C LYS A 137 0.51 -22.32 -11.19
N GLU A 138 -0.45 -21.47 -11.56
CA GLU A 138 -0.52 -20.83 -12.87
C GLU A 138 0.61 -19.83 -13.07
N HIS A 139 0.97 -19.09 -12.01
CA HIS A 139 2.14 -18.22 -12.03
C HIS A 139 3.43 -19.03 -12.19
N ALA A 140 3.62 -20.08 -11.40
CA ALA A 140 4.79 -20.95 -11.52
C ALA A 140 4.91 -21.59 -12.93
N ALA A 141 3.80 -22.10 -13.46
CA ALA A 141 3.76 -22.69 -14.81
C ALA A 141 4.08 -21.67 -15.90
N PHE A 142 3.63 -20.42 -15.76
CA PHE A 142 4.00 -19.33 -16.65
C PHE A 142 5.50 -19.03 -16.57
N LYS A 143 6.09 -18.97 -15.37
CA LYS A 143 7.54 -18.73 -15.21
C LYS A 143 8.40 -19.84 -15.81
N GLU A 144 7.92 -21.08 -15.77
CA GLU A 144 8.63 -22.24 -16.33
C GLU A 144 8.51 -22.31 -17.86
N SER A 145 7.30 -22.11 -18.40
CA SER A 145 7.02 -22.33 -19.83
C SER A 145 7.11 -21.07 -20.69
N GLY A 146 7.06 -19.87 -20.09
CA GLY A 146 6.88 -18.60 -20.78
C GLY A 146 5.53 -18.44 -21.50
N SER A 147 4.62 -19.40 -21.36
CA SER A 147 3.37 -19.47 -22.11
C SER A 147 2.17 -19.14 -21.23
N HIS A 148 1.26 -18.33 -21.76
CA HIS A 148 0.01 -17.99 -21.07
C HIS A 148 -0.98 -19.16 -21.12
N PRO A 149 -1.83 -19.36 -20.09
CA PRO A 149 -2.80 -20.45 -20.09
C PRO A 149 -3.87 -20.27 -21.16
N ALA A 150 -4.26 -21.38 -21.80
CA ALA A 150 -5.29 -21.37 -22.84
C ALA A 150 -6.65 -20.88 -22.31
N ARG A 151 -7.06 -21.37 -21.13
CA ARG A 151 -8.26 -20.88 -20.44
C ARG A 151 -7.90 -19.67 -19.59
N HIS A 152 -8.57 -18.56 -19.85
CA HIS A 152 -8.36 -17.30 -19.14
C HIS A 152 -9.62 -16.44 -19.18
N VAL A 153 -9.66 -15.45 -18.31
CA VAL A 153 -10.72 -14.43 -18.25
C VAL A 153 -10.16 -13.13 -18.82
N VAL A 154 -11.01 -12.37 -19.53
CA VAL A 154 -10.67 -11.07 -20.11
C VAL A 154 -11.61 -10.01 -19.54
N ARG A 155 -11.05 -8.88 -19.08
CA ARG A 155 -11.78 -7.70 -18.63
C ARG A 155 -11.33 -6.48 -19.46
N PRO A 156 -12.02 -6.18 -20.57
CA PRO A 156 -11.71 -5.01 -21.39
C PRO A 156 -11.89 -3.72 -20.60
N GLY A 157 -10.95 -2.78 -20.72
CA GLY A 157 -11.06 -1.45 -20.11
C GLY A 157 -10.91 -1.40 -18.59
N ALA A 158 -10.66 -2.52 -17.91
CA ALA A 158 -10.63 -2.58 -16.45
C ALA A 158 -9.29 -2.14 -15.84
N GLY A 159 -8.21 -2.15 -16.64
CA GLY A 159 -6.89 -1.75 -16.16
C GLY A 159 -6.70 -0.24 -16.15
N PRO A 160 -5.65 0.26 -15.45
CA PRO A 160 -5.15 1.62 -15.59
C PRO A 160 -5.13 2.07 -17.06
N MET A 161 -5.56 3.32 -17.30
CA MET A 161 -5.65 3.92 -18.64
C MET A 161 -6.59 3.17 -19.62
N GLY A 162 -7.59 2.44 -19.11
CA GLY A 162 -8.54 1.71 -19.95
C GLY A 162 -7.93 0.49 -20.64
N THR A 163 -6.85 -0.06 -20.08
CA THR A 163 -6.19 -1.24 -20.63
C THR A 163 -7.00 -2.51 -20.40
N THR A 164 -6.78 -3.52 -21.24
CA THR A 164 -7.46 -4.82 -21.11
C THR A 164 -6.67 -5.73 -20.18
N LEU A 165 -7.33 -6.23 -19.13
CA LEU A 165 -6.74 -7.20 -18.21
C LEU A 165 -7.09 -8.63 -18.62
N ARG A 166 -6.12 -9.53 -18.46
CA ARG A 166 -6.24 -10.98 -18.62
C ARG A 166 -5.75 -11.67 -17.37
N SER A 167 -6.35 -12.80 -17.01
CA SER A 167 -5.85 -13.61 -15.91
C SER A 167 -6.35 -15.04 -16.03
N PRO A 168 -5.64 -16.05 -15.46
CA PRO A 168 -6.12 -17.43 -15.45
C PRO A 168 -7.51 -17.55 -14.79
N GLU A 169 -7.79 -16.74 -13.77
CA GLU A 169 -9.06 -16.75 -13.03
C GLU A 169 -9.60 -15.32 -12.80
N LEU A 170 -10.93 -15.20 -12.71
CA LEU A 170 -11.58 -13.90 -12.47
C LEU A 170 -11.23 -13.32 -11.09
N LYS A 171 -11.06 -14.19 -10.08
CA LYS A 171 -10.75 -13.78 -8.71
C LYS A 171 -9.47 -12.97 -8.62
N TYR A 172 -8.44 -13.34 -9.40
CA TYR A 172 -7.16 -12.62 -9.42
C TYR A 172 -7.28 -11.22 -10.01
N ILE A 173 -8.11 -11.01 -11.03
CA ILE A 173 -8.39 -9.65 -11.54
C ILE A 173 -9.11 -8.83 -10.47
N THR A 174 -10.07 -9.43 -9.76
CA THR A 174 -10.84 -8.75 -8.73
C THR A 174 -9.97 -8.35 -7.54
N GLU A 175 -9.10 -9.25 -7.07
CA GLU A 175 -8.11 -8.98 -6.01
C GLU A 175 -7.09 -7.91 -6.46
N TYR A 176 -6.59 -8.00 -7.69
CA TYR A 176 -5.67 -7.03 -8.27
C TYR A 176 -6.27 -5.62 -8.30
N LEU A 177 -7.51 -5.47 -8.80
CA LEU A 177 -8.23 -4.20 -8.83
C LEU A 177 -8.59 -3.71 -7.42
N GLY A 178 -8.73 -4.63 -6.47
CA GLY A 178 -8.99 -4.33 -5.07
C GLY A 178 -7.75 -3.95 -4.27
N THR A 179 -6.54 -4.16 -4.80
CA THR A 179 -5.32 -3.93 -4.04
C THR A 179 -5.16 -2.46 -3.67
N LYS A 180 -5.01 -2.20 -2.37
CA LYS A 180 -4.74 -0.87 -1.81
C LYS A 180 -3.59 -0.95 -0.79
N PRO A 181 -2.79 0.13 -0.63
CA PRO A 181 -1.75 0.16 0.39
C PRO A 181 -2.31 -0.11 1.79
N GLY A 182 -1.63 -0.93 2.58
CA GLY A 182 -2.04 -1.26 3.94
C GLY A 182 -3.04 -2.41 4.09
N PHE A 183 -3.48 -3.04 2.98
CA PHE A 183 -4.47 -4.10 3.03
C PHE A 183 -4.09 -5.35 2.25
N HIS A 184 -4.44 -6.51 2.81
CA HIS A 184 -4.58 -7.75 2.06
C HIS A 184 -6.01 -7.89 1.57
N VAL A 185 -6.14 -8.32 0.31
CA VAL A 185 -7.42 -8.46 -0.35
C VAL A 185 -7.55 -9.88 -0.90
N VAL A 186 -8.64 -10.55 -0.54
CA VAL A 186 -8.91 -11.92 -0.95
C VAL A 186 -10.32 -12.02 -1.47
N GLU A 187 -10.50 -12.56 -2.66
CA GLU A 187 -11.83 -12.84 -3.19
C GLU A 187 -12.30 -14.21 -2.71
N ALA A 188 -13.52 -14.24 -2.16
CA ALA A 188 -14.20 -15.49 -1.84
C ALA A 188 -15.72 -15.33 -1.93
N SER A 189 -16.35 -16.25 -2.65
CA SER A 189 -17.81 -16.29 -2.85
C SER A 189 -18.36 -15.00 -3.49
N GLU A 190 -17.66 -14.49 -4.51
CA GLU A 190 -17.98 -13.27 -5.27
C GLU A 190 -17.94 -11.99 -4.41
N ARG A 191 -17.23 -12.05 -3.29
CA ARG A 191 -17.09 -10.95 -2.34
C ARG A 191 -15.63 -10.72 -2.04
N LEU A 192 -15.31 -9.47 -1.75
CA LEU A 192 -13.95 -9.05 -1.50
C LEU A 192 -13.72 -8.93 0.00
N TRP A 193 -12.92 -9.84 0.54
CA TRP A 193 -12.45 -9.76 1.92
C TRP A 193 -11.28 -8.81 2.02
N VAL A 194 -11.35 -7.91 2.99
CA VAL A 194 -10.33 -6.91 3.27
C VAL A 194 -9.79 -7.15 4.66
N TYR A 195 -8.47 -7.28 4.75
CA TYR A 195 -7.73 -7.42 5.99
C TYR A 195 -6.65 -6.34 6.05
N LYS A 196 -6.36 -5.84 7.26
CA LYS A 196 -5.21 -4.97 7.44
C LYS A 196 -3.92 -5.79 7.33
N ILE A 197 -2.88 -5.21 6.75
CA ILE A 197 -1.54 -5.82 6.78
C ILE A 197 -1.13 -6.03 8.24
N ASP A 198 -0.51 -7.18 8.53
CA ASP A 198 -0.07 -7.61 9.86
C ASP A 198 -1.21 -7.76 10.90
N SER A 199 -2.46 -7.90 10.44
CA SER A 199 -3.59 -8.19 11.34
C SER A 199 -3.61 -9.66 11.76
N PRO A 200 -3.87 -9.98 13.05
CA PRO A 200 -3.96 -11.35 13.52
C PRO A 200 -5.07 -12.15 12.82
N GLU A 201 -6.13 -11.47 12.37
CA GLU A 201 -7.23 -12.09 11.61
C GLU A 201 -6.76 -12.56 10.22
N TYR A 202 -5.83 -11.85 9.60
CA TYR A 202 -5.22 -12.29 8.35
C TYR A 202 -4.30 -13.50 8.58
N ASP A 203 -3.48 -13.47 9.63
CA ASP A 203 -2.61 -14.59 9.99
C ASP A 203 -3.43 -15.85 10.30
N GLU A 204 -4.53 -15.70 11.05
CA GLU A 204 -5.46 -16.78 11.34
C GLU A 204 -6.11 -17.31 10.05
N PHE A 205 -6.54 -16.43 9.14
CA PHE A 205 -7.06 -16.81 7.85
C PHE A 205 -6.02 -17.61 7.04
N MET A 206 -4.77 -17.16 6.99
CA MET A 206 -3.69 -17.85 6.29
C MET A 206 -3.36 -19.21 6.93
N ALA A 207 -3.44 -19.32 8.26
CA ALA A 207 -3.18 -20.57 8.97
C ALA A 207 -4.32 -21.59 8.83
N LYS A 208 -5.58 -21.14 8.89
CA LYS A 208 -6.77 -22.03 8.90
C LYS A 208 -7.41 -22.21 7.54
N GLY A 209 -7.14 -21.32 6.58
CA GLY A 209 -7.78 -21.29 5.26
C GLY A 209 -9.28 -20.95 5.30
N SER A 210 -9.78 -20.39 6.40
CA SER A 210 -11.19 -20.05 6.57
C SER A 210 -11.35 -18.63 7.10
N HIS A 211 -12.34 -17.92 6.57
CA HIS A 211 -12.61 -16.54 6.98
C HIS A 211 -13.23 -16.49 8.38
N PRO A 212 -13.05 -15.38 9.12
CA PRO A 212 -13.66 -15.21 10.43
C PRO A 212 -15.18 -15.35 10.41
N ALA A 213 -15.73 -16.07 11.39
CA ALA A 213 -17.17 -16.28 11.50
C ALA A 213 -17.90 -14.95 11.74
N ARG A 214 -17.38 -14.12 12.65
CA ARG A 214 -17.86 -12.75 12.87
C ARG A 214 -17.21 -11.83 11.84
N HIS A 215 -18.04 -11.14 11.08
CA HIS A 215 -17.59 -10.21 10.08
C HIS A 215 -18.67 -9.15 9.82
N VAL A 216 -18.25 -8.04 9.25
CA VAL A 216 -19.11 -6.99 8.74
C VAL A 216 -19.22 -7.09 7.22
N VAL A 217 -20.32 -6.59 6.67
CA VAL A 217 -20.61 -6.61 5.24
C VAL A 217 -21.00 -5.22 4.77
N ARG A 218 -20.40 -4.76 3.67
CA ARG A 218 -20.76 -3.50 3.02
C ARG A 218 -21.05 -3.74 1.52
N PRO A 219 -22.32 -3.89 1.14
CA PRO A 219 -22.71 -4.09 -0.25
C PRO A 219 -22.29 -2.91 -1.13
N GLY A 220 -21.78 -3.17 -2.33
CA GLY A 220 -21.49 -2.14 -3.33
C GLY A 220 -20.28 -1.24 -3.06
N ALA A 221 -19.53 -1.44 -1.97
CA ALA A 221 -18.44 -0.55 -1.56
C ALA A 221 -17.07 -0.88 -2.19
N GLY A 222 -16.94 -2.03 -2.85
CA GLY A 222 -15.70 -2.47 -3.49
C GLY A 222 -15.55 -2.02 -4.94
N PRO A 223 -14.38 -2.26 -5.55
CA PRO A 223 -14.16 -2.00 -6.97
C PRO A 223 -15.21 -2.68 -7.83
N GLY A 224 -15.76 -1.96 -8.81
CA GLY A 224 -16.83 -2.49 -9.68
C GLY A 224 -18.13 -2.83 -8.96
N GLY A 225 -18.38 -2.26 -7.76
CA GLY A 225 -19.61 -2.51 -6.99
C GLY A 225 -19.60 -3.85 -6.24
N VAL A 226 -18.44 -4.49 -6.08
CA VAL A 226 -18.32 -5.73 -5.31
C VAL A 226 -18.66 -5.49 -3.83
N THR A 227 -19.26 -6.48 -3.19
CA THR A 227 -19.53 -6.42 -1.75
C THR A 227 -18.24 -6.62 -0.96
N LEU A 228 -17.94 -5.69 -0.05
CA LEU A 228 -16.81 -5.82 0.86
C LEU A 228 -17.21 -6.61 2.12
N ARG A 229 -16.28 -7.43 2.60
CA ARG A 229 -16.34 -8.10 3.90
C ARG A 229 -15.05 -7.84 4.66
N SER A 230 -15.16 -7.76 5.97
CA SER A 230 -13.98 -7.62 6.84
C SER A 230 -14.32 -8.09 8.26
N PRO A 231 -13.34 -8.46 9.09
CA PRO A 231 -13.58 -8.75 10.50
C PRO A 231 -14.18 -7.54 11.25
N GLU A 232 -13.75 -6.32 10.89
CA GLU A 232 -14.13 -5.07 11.56
C GLU A 232 -14.66 -4.02 10.57
N MET A 233 -15.62 -3.18 11.01
CA MET A 233 -16.11 -2.06 10.19
C MET A 233 -15.02 -1.03 9.91
N ALA A 234 -14.14 -0.78 10.89
CA ALA A 234 -13.05 0.18 10.76
C ALA A 234 -12.12 -0.16 9.57
N TYR A 235 -11.90 -1.44 9.28
CA TYR A 235 -11.05 -1.86 8.16
C TYR A 235 -11.72 -1.56 6.81
N ILE A 236 -13.05 -1.74 6.70
CA ILE A 236 -13.79 -1.37 5.50
C ILE A 236 -13.74 0.15 5.31
N GLU A 237 -13.97 0.92 6.37
CA GLU A 237 -13.96 2.37 6.30
C GLU A 237 -12.59 2.90 5.89
N GLU A 238 -11.52 2.42 6.53
CA GLU A 238 -10.13 2.76 6.19
C GLU A 238 -9.82 2.36 4.73
N TYR A 239 -10.13 1.12 4.34
CA TYR A 239 -9.92 0.63 2.97
C TYR A 239 -10.63 1.47 1.92
N VAL A 240 -11.89 1.83 2.15
CA VAL A 240 -12.68 2.61 1.19
C VAL A 240 -12.08 4.00 0.99
N VAL A 241 -11.59 4.64 2.06
CA VAL A 241 -11.00 5.97 1.97
C VAL A 241 -9.54 5.98 1.52
N THR A 242 -8.79 4.89 1.68
CA THR A 242 -7.40 4.79 1.22
C THR A 242 -7.29 4.99 -0.28
N GLN A 243 -6.39 5.88 -0.69
CA GLN A 243 -6.03 6.13 -2.08
C GLN A 243 -4.52 6.26 -2.20
N GLU A 244 -3.96 5.81 -3.33
CA GLU A 244 -2.52 5.86 -3.56
C GLU A 244 -2.02 7.31 -3.64
N GLY A 245 -0.94 7.61 -2.92
CA GLY A 245 -0.36 8.96 -2.83
C GLY A 245 -1.02 9.88 -1.82
N PHE A 246 -1.98 9.39 -1.03
CA PHE A 246 -2.60 10.15 0.04
C PHE A 246 -2.42 9.49 1.40
N ILE A 247 -2.21 10.32 2.42
CA ILE A 247 -2.42 9.94 3.81
C ILE A 247 -3.86 10.30 4.15
N THR A 248 -4.61 9.33 4.65
CA THR A 248 -6.03 9.51 4.99
C THR A 248 -6.31 9.04 6.41
N GLY A 249 -7.33 9.61 7.04
CA GLY A 249 -7.80 9.13 8.33
C GLY A 249 -9.15 9.73 8.71
N ILE A 250 -9.95 8.98 9.46
CA ILE A 250 -11.28 9.39 9.90
C ILE A 250 -11.19 9.92 11.33
N ARG A 251 -11.65 11.16 11.55
CA ARG A 251 -11.72 11.81 12.87
C ARG A 251 -13.05 12.54 13.00
N ASP A 252 -13.76 12.30 14.10
CA ASP A 252 -15.08 12.89 14.39
C ASP A 252 -16.09 12.71 13.24
N GLY A 253 -16.07 11.53 12.60
CA GLY A 253 -16.92 11.21 11.45
C GLY A 253 -16.58 11.95 10.15
N ARG A 254 -15.39 12.58 10.08
CA ARG A 254 -14.91 13.32 8.91
C ARG A 254 -13.64 12.70 8.36
N LEU A 255 -13.54 12.66 7.04
CA LEU A 255 -12.36 12.17 6.34
C LEU A 255 -11.35 13.31 6.22
N TRP A 256 -10.16 13.09 6.78
CA TRP A 256 -9.00 13.94 6.54
C TRP A 256 -8.12 13.36 5.44
N VAL A 257 -7.64 14.23 4.56
CA VAL A 257 -6.81 13.86 3.41
C VAL A 257 -5.61 14.79 3.30
N PHE A 258 -4.43 14.20 3.11
CA PHE A 258 -3.16 14.88 2.94
C PHE A 258 -2.37 14.21 1.81
N LEU A 259 -1.44 14.93 1.18
CA LEU A 259 -0.47 14.32 0.27
C LEU A 259 0.52 13.46 1.07
N ALA A 260 0.89 12.31 0.53
CA ALA A 260 1.76 11.36 1.23
C ALA A 260 3.16 11.90 1.56
N ASP A 261 3.65 12.88 0.79
CA ASP A 261 4.95 13.53 0.98
C ASP A 261 4.86 14.89 1.72
N SER A 262 3.67 15.28 2.19
CA SER A 262 3.47 16.54 2.92
C SER A 262 3.89 16.45 4.38
N LYS A 263 4.40 17.56 4.93
CA LYS A 263 4.74 17.66 6.36
C LYS A 263 3.50 17.51 7.24
N GLU A 264 2.38 18.06 6.80
CA GLU A 264 1.08 17.98 7.46
C GLU A 264 0.57 16.54 7.47
N GLY A 265 0.68 15.83 6.34
CA GLY A 265 0.35 14.41 6.27
C GLY A 265 1.21 13.56 7.21
N ALA A 266 2.51 13.81 7.24
CA ALA A 266 3.42 13.14 8.17
C ALA A 266 3.07 13.41 9.64
N ALA A 267 2.76 14.67 10.00
CA ALA A 267 2.32 15.03 11.34
C ALA A 267 0.99 14.34 11.70
N PHE A 268 0.02 14.37 10.78
CA PHE A 268 -1.27 13.70 10.97
C PHE A 268 -1.11 12.19 11.17
N ALA A 269 -0.26 11.53 10.38
CA ALA A 269 0.03 10.11 10.53
C ALA A 269 0.70 9.79 11.87
N ALA A 270 1.61 10.65 12.33
CA ALA A 270 2.39 10.42 13.55
C ALA A 270 1.58 10.60 14.84
N ASN A 271 0.73 11.64 14.91
CA ASN A 271 0.06 12.02 16.16
C ASN A 271 -1.38 12.52 15.98
N GLY A 272 -1.94 12.42 14.77
CA GLY A 272 -3.27 12.92 14.46
C GLY A 272 -3.38 14.45 14.42
N ALA A 273 -2.26 15.17 14.36
CA ALA A 273 -2.28 16.63 14.26
C ALA A 273 -3.04 17.08 13.01
N VAL A 274 -4.02 17.95 13.23
CA VAL A 274 -4.78 18.60 12.17
C VAL A 274 -4.31 20.04 11.99
N PRO A 275 -4.21 20.54 10.74
CA PRO A 275 -3.78 21.90 10.49
C PRO A 275 -4.83 22.91 10.98
N ALA A 276 -4.37 24.05 11.49
CA ALA A 276 -5.25 25.11 11.98
C ALA A 276 -6.13 25.70 10.86
N ARG A 277 -5.55 25.89 9.67
CA ARG A 277 -6.27 26.27 8.45
C ARG A 277 -6.53 25.03 7.61
N HIS A 278 -7.80 24.85 7.22
CA HIS A 278 -8.20 23.74 6.37
C HIS A 278 -9.44 24.11 5.55
N VAL A 279 -9.63 23.39 4.45
CA VAL A 279 -10.81 23.45 3.60
C VAL A 279 -11.74 22.30 3.97
N VAL A 280 -13.05 22.53 3.90
CA VAL A 280 -14.09 21.55 4.20
C VAL A 280 -15.01 21.40 3.00
N ARG A 281 -15.26 20.16 2.55
CA ARG A 281 -16.27 19.84 1.54
C ARG A 281 -17.28 18.83 2.10
N PRO A 282 -18.49 19.27 2.46
CA PRO A 282 -19.51 18.39 3.02
C PRO A 282 -20.03 17.37 1.98
N GLY A 283 -20.16 16.11 2.37
CA GLY A 283 -20.88 15.09 1.60
C GLY A 283 -20.23 14.58 0.31
N VAL A 284 -19.04 15.06 -0.06
CA VAL A 284 -18.38 14.70 -1.33
C VAL A 284 -17.46 13.49 -1.22
N GLY A 285 -17.15 13.03 -0.01
CA GLY A 285 -16.22 11.92 0.22
C GLY A 285 -16.86 10.56 0.03
N PRO A 286 -16.05 9.48 0.03
CA PRO A 286 -16.56 8.12 0.07
C PRO A 286 -17.58 7.94 1.19
N LEU A 287 -18.63 7.16 0.91
CA LEU A 287 -19.74 6.94 1.85
C LEU A 287 -20.49 8.23 2.26
N GLY A 288 -20.40 9.30 1.47
CA GLY A 288 -21.02 10.60 1.78
C GLY A 288 -20.32 11.35 2.90
N MET A 289 -19.06 11.02 3.20
CA MET A 289 -18.30 11.67 4.26
C MET A 289 -17.98 13.14 3.92
N THR A 290 -17.87 13.97 4.96
CA THR A 290 -17.30 15.31 4.82
C THR A 290 -15.79 15.20 4.71
N VAL A 291 -15.20 15.79 3.66
CA VAL A 291 -13.75 15.76 3.41
C VAL A 291 -13.10 17.04 3.92
N ARG A 292 -11.95 16.89 4.59
CA ARG A 292 -11.11 17.96 5.12
C ARG A 292 -9.68 17.80 4.65
N SER A 293 -9.02 18.91 4.35
CA SER A 293 -7.63 18.93 3.89
C SER A 293 -7.00 20.31 4.14
N PRO A 294 -5.66 20.45 4.20
CA PRO A 294 -5.01 21.75 4.28
C PRO A 294 -5.44 22.73 3.18
N ASP A 295 -5.70 22.23 1.97
CA ASP A 295 -6.12 23.04 0.83
C ASP A 295 -7.21 22.37 -0.04
N GLY A 296 -7.79 23.15 -0.95
CA GLY A 296 -8.81 22.68 -1.90
C GLY A 296 -8.26 21.73 -2.99
N PRO A 297 -7.13 22.04 -3.64
CA PRO A 297 -6.54 21.19 -4.68
C PRO A 297 -6.24 19.75 -4.25
N ILE A 298 -5.83 19.51 -3.00
CA ILE A 298 -5.62 18.16 -2.46
C ILE A 298 -6.94 17.39 -2.42
N ILE A 299 -8.05 18.04 -2.02
CA ILE A 299 -9.38 17.42 -2.05
C ILE A 299 -9.76 17.06 -3.49
N ASP A 300 -9.55 17.97 -4.45
CA ASP A 300 -9.84 17.69 -5.86
C ASP A 300 -9.03 16.52 -6.41
N ALA A 301 -7.74 16.46 -6.09
CA ALA A 301 -6.87 15.37 -6.49
C ALA A 301 -7.33 14.03 -5.89
N TYR A 302 -7.69 14.03 -4.61
CA TYR A 302 -8.20 12.86 -3.92
C TYR A 302 -9.52 12.36 -4.50
N LEU A 303 -10.47 13.26 -4.74
CA LEU A 303 -11.78 12.89 -5.29
C LEU A 303 -11.66 12.32 -6.71
N ARG A 304 -10.76 12.86 -7.55
CA ARG A 304 -10.45 12.25 -8.85
C ARG A 304 -9.83 10.86 -8.71
N ALA A 305 -8.87 10.69 -7.80
CA ALA A 305 -8.25 9.39 -7.55
C ALA A 305 -9.27 8.34 -7.03
N ALA A 306 -10.26 8.78 -6.25
CA ALA A 306 -11.35 7.96 -5.77
C ALA A 306 -12.46 7.70 -6.81
N GLY A 307 -12.40 8.31 -8.00
CA GLY A 307 -13.46 8.22 -9.01
C GLY A 307 -14.76 8.94 -8.62
N LEU A 308 -14.68 9.92 -7.72
CA LEU A 308 -15.81 10.71 -7.20
C LEU A 308 -15.93 12.09 -7.85
N ALA A 309 -14.94 12.50 -8.64
CA ALA A 309 -14.95 13.72 -9.43
C ALA A 309 -14.54 13.41 -10.87
N ASN A 310 -15.26 14.01 -11.83
CA ASN A 310 -14.94 13.97 -13.25
C ASN A 310 -14.07 15.17 -13.66
#